data_AF-A0A182Q8Q9-F1
#
_entry.id   AF-A0A182Q8Q9-F1
#
_cell.length_a   1.000
_cell.length_b   1.000
_cell.length_c   1.000
_cell.angle_alpha   90.00
_cell.angle_beta   90.00
_cell.angle_gamma   90.00
#
_symmetry.space_group_name_H-M   'P 1'
#
loop_
_entity.id
_entity.type
_entity.pdbx_description
1 polymer ?
#
loop_
_entity_poly.entity_id
_entity_poly.type
_entity_poly.pdbx_seq_one_letter_code
_entity_poly.pdbx_strand_id
1 'polypeptide(L)'
;LWRSSLTHTHTMGADSLTKTILCAKTPELIETAIADRKPEQSQTDPKQHSPQQQQLAAELSQSDSTLSGAQFEKALQTCSSSSLVQEAEVDRKLKEIGSATPILPSEIGTDFNFKREIVWKNVVGFLLLHICGWVGLHLAFWRYCDYRTTLYTMWLMYASGQGVTMGAHRLWSHRAFKAKLWLRIILLWMHTLAGQNCLYVWVRDHRQHHKFSDTDADPHNANRGFFFSHIGWLLSRKHPKVIEYGKKIDMSDLEADPLIMFQKDHYKLLYTIFALFGPTAIPVYCWGENMWYALFVAFFFRTVLSLNATWSVNSAAHMFGTRPYDKTMWPVENMFVSFVAVGEGWHNYHHAFPWDYRASEYGTPLNLTGTLIDLLAKFGAVYDRKTATPNMVKNRVMRTGDKSHHTYGTDEGRSAFTTLWNIWKHPSNPTYNSIHTPKPKILQSDGYALIPDELKQSERDEDILSKENEELMRRQQEEESRTTEANQIYNKLSKYIKEQQHSVPETVDDLLLQQSNNNVDKTALMQGKAALNVVDCNDNALVKRKVIAAPVSSASSNH
;
A
#
# COMPACT_ATOMS: atom_id res chain seq x y z
N LEU A 1 -13.62 -25.50 39.65
CA LEU A 1 -14.94 -24.85 39.75
C LEU A 1 -15.75 -25.27 38.52
N TRP A 2 -16.85 -25.96 38.79
CA TRP A 2 -17.47 -27.00 37.97
C TRP A 2 -18.72 -26.48 37.22
N ARG A 3 -18.97 -27.05 36.03
CA ARG A 3 -20.25 -27.34 35.34
C ARG A 3 -21.51 -26.48 35.61
N SER A 4 -22.19 -26.05 34.53
CA SER A 4 -23.61 -26.39 34.21
C SER A 4 -24.22 -25.43 33.16
N SER A 5 -24.64 -25.96 32.00
CA SER A 5 -26.05 -25.99 31.54
C SER A 5 -26.19 -26.20 30.02
N LEU A 6 -26.69 -27.40 29.70
CA LEU A 6 -27.61 -27.74 28.61
C LEU A 6 -28.86 -26.82 28.69
N THR A 7 -29.69 -26.50 27.70
CA THR A 7 -30.26 -27.23 26.55
C THR A 7 -31.25 -26.23 25.91
N HIS A 8 -31.35 -26.15 24.58
CA HIS A 8 -32.66 -26.08 23.93
C HIS A 8 -32.56 -26.48 22.46
N THR A 9 -33.16 -27.63 22.17
CA THR A 9 -33.48 -28.16 20.86
C THR A 9 -34.78 -27.53 20.35
N HIS A 10 -34.81 -27.16 19.07
CA HIS A 10 -36.02 -27.26 18.25
C HIS A 10 -35.65 -27.87 16.89
N THR A 11 -36.35 -28.96 16.59
CA THR A 11 -36.30 -29.81 15.41
C THR A 11 -37.34 -29.38 14.37
N MET A 12 -37.19 -29.96 13.16
CA MET A 12 -38.06 -29.98 11.96
C MET A 12 -37.55 -29.09 10.81
N GLY A 13 -37.30 -29.60 9.59
CA GLY A 13 -37.49 -30.93 9.04
C GLY A 13 -36.72 -31.08 7.72
N ALA A 14 -36.36 -32.31 7.41
CA ALA A 14 -35.71 -32.72 6.18
C ALA A 14 -36.76 -33.20 5.16
N ASP A 15 -36.55 -32.87 3.88
CA ASP A 15 -36.88 -33.68 2.70
C ASP A 15 -36.04 -33.11 1.53
N SER A 16 -35.02 -33.82 1.01
CA SER A 16 -35.12 -34.88 -0.03
C SER A 16 -35.50 -34.27 -1.40
N LEU A 17 -34.86 -34.46 -2.56
CA LEU A 17 -33.63 -35.11 -3.05
C LEU A 17 -33.61 -34.87 -4.59
N THR A 18 -32.41 -34.73 -5.17
CA THR A 18 -32.05 -35.09 -6.58
C THR A 18 -32.55 -34.26 -7.79
N LYS A 19 -31.60 -33.62 -8.50
CA LYS A 19 -31.17 -34.03 -9.86
C LYS A 19 -29.96 -33.23 -10.38
N THR A 20 -28.97 -34.00 -10.82
CA THR A 20 -27.74 -33.62 -11.53
C THR A 20 -28.01 -33.49 -13.05
N ILE A 21 -27.16 -32.72 -13.77
CA ILE A 21 -26.54 -32.98 -15.12
C ILE A 21 -26.59 -31.76 -16.07
N LEU A 22 -25.39 -31.38 -16.57
CA LEU A 22 -24.93 -30.74 -17.84
C LEU A 22 -25.89 -29.80 -18.61
N CYS A 23 -25.49 -28.70 -19.28
CA CYS A 23 -24.39 -28.54 -20.25
C CYS A 23 -24.26 -27.06 -20.70
N ALA A 24 -23.20 -26.75 -21.45
CA ALA A 24 -22.84 -25.44 -22.01
C ALA A 24 -23.80 -24.92 -23.11
N LYS A 25 -23.89 -23.58 -23.26
CA LYS A 25 -23.82 -22.83 -24.54
C LYS A 25 -23.88 -21.30 -24.31
N THR A 26 -22.98 -20.59 -24.96
CA THR A 26 -22.88 -19.14 -25.24
C THR A 26 -24.00 -18.65 -26.20
N PRO A 27 -24.05 -17.40 -26.70
CA PRO A 27 -24.44 -16.14 -26.04
C PRO A 27 -25.47 -15.34 -26.88
N GLU A 28 -26.70 -15.11 -26.42
CA GLU A 28 -27.64 -14.22 -27.12
C GLU A 28 -28.71 -13.78 -26.11
N LEU A 29 -28.79 -12.48 -25.82
CA LEU A 29 -29.94 -11.71 -25.27
C LEU A 29 -29.43 -10.35 -24.74
N ILE A 30 -28.81 -9.57 -25.63
CA ILE A 30 -28.74 -8.12 -25.52
C ILE A 30 -29.62 -7.60 -26.66
N GLU A 31 -30.94 -7.58 -26.46
CA GLU A 31 -31.85 -6.76 -27.29
C GLU A 31 -33.32 -6.66 -26.82
N THR A 32 -33.69 -7.17 -25.64
CA THR A 32 -35.10 -7.16 -25.17
C THR A 32 -35.35 -6.48 -23.82
N ALA A 33 -34.67 -5.35 -23.56
CA ALA A 33 -34.95 -4.51 -22.39
C ALA A 33 -35.19 -3.02 -22.71
N ILE A 34 -35.55 -2.68 -23.95
CA ILE A 34 -35.87 -1.29 -24.36
C ILE A 34 -37.36 -1.10 -24.75
N ALA A 35 -38.19 -2.14 -24.75
CA ALA A 35 -39.61 -2.01 -25.07
C ALA A 35 -40.49 -2.57 -23.94
N ASP A 36 -40.71 -1.77 -22.89
CA ASP A 36 -42.00 -1.67 -22.18
C ASP A 36 -41.83 -0.89 -20.87
N ARG A 37 -42.01 0.43 -20.93
CA ARG A 37 -42.72 1.22 -19.89
C ARG A 37 -43.36 2.45 -20.54
N LYS A 38 -44.67 2.36 -20.81
CA LYS A 38 -45.54 3.53 -21.00
C LYS A 38 -45.61 4.33 -19.67
N PRO A 39 -45.74 5.66 -19.72
CA PRO A 39 -45.88 6.47 -18.52
C PRO A 39 -47.33 6.45 -18.03
N GLU A 40 -47.55 6.13 -16.75
CA GLU A 40 -48.80 6.38 -16.06
C GLU A 40 -48.87 7.87 -15.68
N GLN A 41 -49.97 8.50 -16.09
CA GLN A 41 -50.35 9.86 -15.75
C GLN A 41 -50.72 9.93 -14.26
N SER A 42 -50.09 10.83 -13.50
CA SER A 42 -50.74 11.40 -12.31
C SER A 42 -51.10 12.86 -12.60
N GLN A 43 -52.38 13.15 -12.43
CA GLN A 43 -52.98 14.47 -12.53
C GLN A 43 -52.61 15.28 -11.29
N THR A 44 -51.95 16.42 -11.48
CA THR A 44 -52.10 17.59 -10.60
C THR A 44 -52.19 18.84 -11.46
N ASP A 45 -53.21 19.66 -11.18
CA ASP A 45 -53.65 20.79 -11.98
C ASP A 45 -52.62 21.94 -12.09
N PRO A 46 -52.67 22.74 -13.18
CA PRO A 46 -51.65 23.70 -13.56
C PRO A 46 -52.01 25.12 -13.13
N LYS A 47 -51.24 25.76 -12.23
CA LYS A 47 -51.23 27.22 -12.15
C LYS A 47 -49.84 27.79 -11.83
N GLN A 48 -49.41 28.63 -12.77
CA GLN A 48 -48.44 29.72 -12.67
C GLN A 48 -46.96 29.38 -12.58
N HIS A 49 -46.36 29.12 -13.75
CA HIS A 49 -44.96 29.45 -14.01
C HIS A 49 -44.89 30.48 -15.14
N SER A 50 -44.08 31.52 -14.95
CA SER A 50 -43.95 32.64 -15.89
C SER A 50 -43.22 32.20 -17.17
N PRO A 51 -43.41 32.91 -18.31
CA PRO A 51 -42.76 32.57 -19.59
C PRO A 51 -41.23 32.48 -19.51
N GLN A 52 -40.61 33.10 -18.49
CA GLN A 52 -39.15 33.04 -18.26
C GLN A 52 -38.66 31.69 -17.72
N GLN A 53 -39.51 30.91 -17.01
CA GLN A 53 -39.10 29.60 -16.46
C GLN A 53 -39.11 28.48 -17.51
N GLN A 54 -39.95 28.58 -18.54
CA GLN A 54 -39.94 27.62 -19.65
C GLN A 54 -38.76 27.85 -20.61
N GLN A 55 -38.27 29.09 -20.71
CA GLN A 55 -37.11 29.41 -21.55
C GLN A 55 -35.79 28.91 -20.92
N LEU A 56 -35.65 29.00 -19.59
CA LEU A 56 -34.47 28.52 -18.86
C LEU A 56 -34.37 26.97 -18.83
N ALA A 57 -35.51 26.27 -18.77
CA ALA A 57 -35.55 24.81 -18.83
C ALA A 57 -35.18 24.26 -20.22
N ALA A 58 -35.47 25.03 -21.28
CA ALA A 58 -35.06 24.68 -22.64
C ALA A 58 -33.56 24.90 -22.86
N GLU A 59 -32.96 25.98 -22.33
CA GLU A 59 -31.51 26.24 -22.39
C GLU A 59 -30.69 25.20 -21.60
N LEU A 60 -31.20 24.72 -20.46
CA LEU A 60 -30.53 23.69 -19.64
C LEU A 60 -30.59 22.27 -20.23
N SER A 61 -31.41 22.03 -21.25
CA SER A 61 -31.50 20.73 -21.92
C SER A 61 -30.50 20.57 -23.08
N GLN A 62 -29.79 21.65 -23.43
CA GLN A 62 -28.80 21.67 -24.51
C GLN A 62 -27.55 22.47 -24.09
N SER A 63 -26.74 21.94 -23.17
CA SER A 63 -25.34 22.36 -23.05
C SER A 63 -24.50 21.34 -22.29
N ASP A 64 -23.33 21.03 -22.85
CA ASP A 64 -22.27 20.21 -22.26
C ASP A 64 -22.03 20.47 -20.76
N SER A 65 -21.66 19.42 -20.04
CA SER A 65 -21.51 19.34 -18.58
C SER A 65 -20.34 20.15 -17.99
N THR A 66 -20.15 21.39 -18.42
CA THR A 66 -19.15 22.33 -17.91
C THR A 66 -19.76 23.71 -17.75
N LEU A 67 -19.99 24.13 -16.51
CA LEU A 67 -20.34 25.52 -16.20
C LEU A 67 -19.10 26.40 -16.42
N SER A 68 -19.23 27.43 -17.26
CA SER A 68 -18.18 28.45 -17.43
C SER A 68 -18.06 29.34 -16.19
N GLY A 69 -16.87 29.93 -15.96
CA GLY A 69 -16.62 30.80 -14.80
C GLY A 69 -17.62 31.96 -14.64
N ALA A 70 -18.15 32.48 -15.75
CA ALA A 70 -19.18 33.52 -15.76
C ALA A 70 -20.56 33.01 -15.26
N GLN A 71 -20.90 31.75 -15.50
CA GLN A 71 -22.13 31.14 -14.99
C GLN A 71 -22.03 30.85 -13.48
N PHE A 72 -20.82 30.56 -12.98
CA PHE A 72 -20.54 30.38 -11.56
C PHE A 72 -20.66 31.70 -10.77
N GLU A 73 -20.12 32.80 -11.31
CA GLU A 73 -20.26 34.14 -10.73
C GLU A 73 -21.72 34.61 -10.67
N LYS A 74 -22.49 34.34 -11.73
CA LYS A 74 -23.91 34.68 -11.79
C LYS A 74 -24.72 33.90 -10.75
N ALA A 75 -24.40 32.61 -10.54
CA ALA A 75 -25.02 31.78 -9.50
C ALA A 75 -24.71 32.30 -8.08
N LEU A 76 -23.47 32.71 -7.82
CA LEU A 76 -23.04 33.34 -6.56
C LEU A 76 -23.78 34.66 -6.28
N GLN A 77 -24.00 35.49 -7.30
CA GLN A 77 -24.75 36.73 -7.15
C GLN A 77 -26.23 36.49 -6.78
N THR A 78 -26.89 35.49 -7.36
CA THR A 78 -28.27 35.11 -6.98
C THR A 78 -28.40 34.58 -5.55
N CYS A 79 -27.32 34.07 -4.95
CA CYS A 79 -27.33 33.56 -3.57
C CYS A 79 -27.17 34.65 -2.49
N SER A 80 -27.01 35.92 -2.88
CA SER A 80 -26.82 37.04 -1.93
C SER A 80 -28.12 37.62 -1.35
N SER A 81 -29.29 37.05 -1.65
CA SER A 81 -30.57 37.57 -1.16
C SER A 81 -31.61 36.47 -0.84
N SER A 82 -31.43 35.71 0.25
CA SER A 82 -32.54 35.25 1.12
C SER A 82 -32.06 34.31 2.25
N SER A 83 -32.70 34.41 3.40
CA SER A 83 -32.35 33.85 4.71
C SER A 83 -32.33 32.31 4.83
N LEU A 84 -31.34 31.80 5.58
CA LEU A 84 -31.27 30.61 6.46
C LEU A 84 -31.77 29.23 5.99
N VAL A 85 -32.75 29.13 5.09
CA VAL A 85 -33.22 27.87 4.48
C VAL A 85 -32.23 27.38 3.41
N GLN A 86 -31.41 28.28 2.87
CA GLN A 86 -30.40 27.97 1.86
C GLN A 86 -29.16 27.26 2.42
N GLU A 87 -28.75 27.48 3.67
CA GLU A 87 -27.54 26.81 4.20
C GLU A 87 -27.72 25.30 4.31
N ALA A 88 -28.88 24.81 4.76
CA ALA A 88 -29.15 23.37 4.83
C ALA A 88 -29.29 22.72 3.44
N GLU A 89 -29.87 23.45 2.47
CA GLU A 89 -30.01 23.00 1.09
C GLU A 89 -28.66 23.04 0.33
N VAL A 90 -27.84 24.05 0.60
CA VAL A 90 -26.47 24.18 0.09
C VAL A 90 -25.57 23.12 0.72
N ASP A 91 -25.69 22.82 2.02
CA ASP A 91 -24.93 21.77 2.69
C ASP A 91 -25.39 20.37 2.26
N ARG A 92 -26.68 20.18 1.96
CA ARG A 92 -27.21 18.97 1.31
C ARG A 92 -26.69 18.84 -0.13
N LYS A 93 -26.75 19.89 -0.93
CA LYS A 93 -26.21 19.90 -2.30
C LYS A 93 -24.69 19.77 -2.34
N LEU A 94 -23.97 20.32 -1.37
CA LEU A 94 -22.51 20.13 -1.23
C LEU A 94 -22.16 18.72 -0.75
N LYS A 95 -23.02 18.06 0.05
CA LYS A 95 -22.87 16.63 0.37
C LYS A 95 -23.25 15.73 -0.81
N GLU A 96 -24.24 16.09 -1.61
CA GLU A 96 -24.58 15.41 -2.87
C GLU A 96 -23.46 15.60 -3.91
N ILE A 97 -22.95 16.83 -4.11
CA ILE A 97 -21.84 17.14 -5.02
C ILE A 97 -20.51 16.58 -4.48
N GLY A 98 -20.28 16.58 -3.17
CA GLY A 98 -19.08 16.00 -2.56
C GLY A 98 -19.09 14.47 -2.51
N SER A 99 -20.27 13.84 -2.54
CA SER A 99 -20.43 12.40 -2.77
C SER A 99 -20.47 12.03 -4.25
N ALA A 100 -20.73 13.02 -5.12
CA ALA A 100 -20.77 12.90 -6.56
C ALA A 100 -19.74 13.80 -7.25
N THR A 101 -18.55 14.02 -6.66
CA THR A 101 -17.42 14.46 -7.47
C THR A 101 -17.18 13.28 -8.39
N PRO A 102 -17.54 13.36 -9.69
CA PRO A 102 -17.28 12.26 -10.57
C PRO A 102 -15.76 12.19 -10.57
N ILE A 103 -15.20 11.15 -9.99
CA ILE A 103 -13.87 10.74 -10.41
C ILE A 103 -14.02 10.67 -11.92
N LEU A 104 -13.36 11.58 -12.65
CA LEU A 104 -13.51 11.67 -14.10
C LEU A 104 -13.36 10.24 -14.64
N PRO A 105 -14.08 9.83 -15.70
CA PRO A 105 -13.96 8.46 -16.23
C PRO A 105 -12.51 8.02 -16.51
N SER A 106 -11.61 9.00 -16.67
CA SER A 106 -10.17 8.88 -16.83
C SER A 106 -9.36 8.68 -15.54
N GLU A 107 -9.99 8.69 -14.37
CA GLU A 107 -9.35 8.76 -13.07
C GLU A 107 -9.81 7.63 -12.11
N ILE A 108 -8.92 7.12 -11.26
CA ILE A 108 -9.18 6.00 -10.33
C ILE A 108 -8.60 6.34 -8.96
N GLY A 109 -9.46 6.38 -7.94
CA GLY A 109 -9.09 6.55 -6.53
C GLY A 109 -9.67 5.46 -5.63
N THR A 110 -9.72 5.75 -4.32
CA THR A 110 -10.35 4.89 -3.31
C THR A 110 -11.70 5.48 -2.86
N ASP A 111 -12.79 4.76 -3.09
CA ASP A 111 -14.10 5.06 -2.52
C ASP A 111 -14.23 4.47 -1.11
N PHE A 112 -14.14 5.34 -0.10
CA PHE A 112 -14.27 4.97 1.31
C PHE A 112 -15.69 4.56 1.71
N ASN A 113 -16.71 4.89 0.91
CA ASN A 113 -18.11 4.54 1.20
C ASN A 113 -18.50 3.14 0.70
N PHE A 114 -17.67 2.52 -0.15
CA PHE A 114 -17.95 1.19 -0.70
C PHE A 114 -18.08 0.13 0.40
N LYS A 115 -19.24 -0.53 0.45
CA LYS A 115 -19.52 -1.64 1.37
C LYS A 115 -19.17 -2.99 0.71
N ARG A 116 -18.28 -3.74 1.35
CA ARG A 116 -17.83 -5.06 0.88
C ARG A 116 -18.75 -6.17 1.38
N GLU A 117 -19.03 -7.13 0.51
CA GLU A 117 -19.70 -8.37 0.87
C GLU A 117 -18.68 -9.37 1.45
N ILE A 118 -18.95 -9.87 2.66
CA ILE A 118 -18.08 -10.83 3.36
C ILE A 118 -18.35 -12.25 2.84
N VAL A 119 -17.28 -12.98 2.56
CA VAL A 119 -17.32 -14.40 2.16
C VAL A 119 -17.06 -15.25 3.40
N TRP A 120 -18.12 -15.58 4.15
CA TRP A 120 -18.03 -16.31 5.42
C TRP A 120 -17.31 -17.65 5.35
N LYS A 121 -17.40 -18.36 4.21
CA LYS A 121 -16.62 -19.58 3.97
C LYS A 121 -15.11 -19.33 4.10
N ASN A 122 -14.62 -18.21 3.57
CA ASN A 122 -13.21 -17.84 3.67
C ASN A 122 -12.87 -17.45 5.10
N VAL A 123 -13.73 -16.70 5.79
CA VAL A 123 -13.55 -16.32 7.20
C VAL A 123 -13.35 -17.56 8.08
N VAL A 124 -14.28 -18.52 8.01
CA VAL A 124 -14.20 -19.76 8.79
C VAL A 124 -12.97 -20.58 8.37
N GLY A 125 -12.70 -20.70 7.06
CA GLY A 125 -11.55 -21.44 6.55
C GLY A 125 -10.21 -20.89 7.04
N PHE A 126 -10.00 -19.57 6.95
CA PHE A 126 -8.79 -18.93 7.46
C PHE A 126 -8.72 -18.99 8.98
N LEU A 127 -9.82 -18.85 9.71
CA LEU A 127 -9.82 -19.00 11.16
C LEU A 127 -9.33 -20.40 11.57
N LEU A 128 -9.88 -21.46 10.96
CA LEU A 128 -9.45 -22.83 11.22
C LEU A 128 -7.99 -23.06 10.83
N LEU A 129 -7.56 -22.53 9.68
CA LEU A 129 -6.17 -22.60 9.24
C LEU A 129 -5.22 -22.01 10.30
N HIS A 130 -5.55 -20.83 10.86
CA HIS A 130 -4.74 -20.18 11.88
C HIS A 130 -4.75 -20.94 13.21
N ILE A 131 -5.89 -21.49 13.64
CA ILE A 131 -5.97 -22.34 14.84
C ILE A 131 -5.07 -23.57 14.68
N CYS A 132 -5.15 -24.28 13.55
CA CYS A 132 -4.27 -25.41 13.27
C CYS A 132 -2.80 -24.99 13.18
N GLY A 133 -2.50 -23.83 12.59
CA GLY A 133 -1.14 -23.29 12.56
C GLY A 133 -0.57 -23.00 13.95
N TRP A 134 -1.39 -22.47 14.87
CA TRP A 134 -1.03 -22.27 16.27
C TRP A 134 -0.74 -23.58 16.99
N VAL A 135 -1.53 -24.63 16.74
CA VAL A 135 -1.26 -25.97 17.27
C VAL A 135 0.08 -26.48 16.73
N GLY A 136 0.35 -26.34 15.43
CA GLY A 136 1.64 -26.73 14.85
C GLY A 136 2.82 -25.95 15.43
N LEU A 137 2.68 -24.64 15.64
CA LEU A 137 3.70 -23.83 16.32
C LEU A 137 3.97 -24.33 17.74
N HIS A 138 2.91 -24.62 18.50
CA HIS A 138 3.04 -25.18 19.85
C HIS A 138 3.79 -26.52 19.84
N LEU A 139 3.46 -27.42 18.92
CA LEU A 139 4.15 -28.72 18.77
C LEU A 139 5.64 -28.56 18.47
N ALA A 140 5.98 -27.65 17.55
CA ALA A 140 7.36 -27.40 17.15
C ALA A 140 8.17 -26.70 18.25
N PHE A 141 7.59 -25.69 18.89
CA PHE A 141 8.26 -24.85 19.89
C PHE A 141 8.56 -25.64 21.18
N TRP A 142 7.60 -26.42 21.66
CA TRP A 142 7.75 -27.25 22.86
C TRP A 142 8.37 -28.62 22.59
N ARG A 143 8.90 -28.85 21.38
CA ARG A 143 9.63 -30.07 21.01
C ARG A 143 8.79 -31.36 21.15
N TYR A 144 7.48 -31.26 20.94
CA TYR A 144 6.61 -32.44 20.86
C TYR A 144 6.81 -33.22 19.55
N CYS A 145 7.24 -32.55 18.48
CA CYS A 145 7.69 -33.19 17.25
C CYS A 145 9.22 -33.33 17.22
N ASP A 146 9.72 -34.21 16.35
CA ASP A 146 11.14 -34.37 16.08
C ASP A 146 11.72 -33.04 15.57
N TYR A 147 12.92 -32.68 16.04
CA TYR A 147 13.59 -31.44 15.62
C TYR A 147 13.88 -31.43 14.12
N ARG A 148 14.04 -32.60 13.49
CA ARG A 148 14.19 -32.75 12.03
C ARG A 148 12.96 -32.26 11.30
N THR A 149 11.76 -32.49 11.84
CA THR A 149 10.49 -31.97 11.31
C THR A 149 10.46 -30.46 11.36
N THR A 150 10.92 -29.85 12.46
CA THR A 150 11.02 -28.39 12.58
C THR A 150 12.00 -27.80 11.58
N LEU A 151 13.22 -28.36 11.46
CA LEU A 151 14.23 -27.88 10.51
C LEU A 151 13.78 -28.05 9.05
N TYR A 152 13.17 -29.19 8.72
CA TYR A 152 12.57 -29.45 7.42
C TYR A 152 11.47 -28.43 7.10
N THR A 153 10.63 -28.10 8.08
CA THR A 153 9.57 -27.10 7.95
C THR A 153 10.12 -25.70 7.70
N MET A 154 11.21 -25.30 8.38
CA MET A 154 11.88 -24.03 8.13
C MET A 154 12.48 -23.96 6.73
N TRP A 155 13.07 -25.07 6.26
CA TRP A 155 13.56 -25.17 4.88
C TRP A 155 12.42 -25.07 3.87
N LEU A 156 11.30 -25.77 4.07
CA LEU A 156 10.11 -25.66 3.22
C LEU A 156 9.56 -24.24 3.19
N MET A 157 9.55 -23.55 4.33
CA MET A 157 9.14 -22.15 4.41
C MET A 157 10.03 -21.27 3.53
N TYR A 158 11.35 -21.39 3.65
CA TYR A 158 12.30 -20.67 2.79
C TYR A 158 12.11 -21.02 1.30
N ALA A 159 11.96 -22.30 0.97
CA ALA A 159 11.71 -22.75 -0.40
C ALA A 159 10.41 -22.16 -0.96
N SER A 160 9.31 -22.20 -0.20
CA SER A 160 8.06 -21.55 -0.61
C SER A 160 8.19 -20.05 -0.76
N GLY A 161 8.97 -19.40 0.10
CA GLY A 161 9.35 -17.99 -0.02
C GLY A 161 10.01 -17.70 -1.36
N GLN A 162 11.04 -18.46 -1.74
CA GLN A 162 11.72 -18.30 -3.04
C GLN A 162 10.80 -18.55 -4.25
N GLY A 163 9.84 -19.48 -4.12
CA GLY A 163 8.80 -19.67 -5.14
C GLY A 163 7.96 -18.41 -5.39
N VAL A 164 7.69 -17.64 -4.33
CA VAL A 164 6.97 -16.36 -4.41
C VAL A 164 7.91 -15.24 -4.85
N THR A 165 9.02 -15.02 -4.15
CA THR A 165 9.92 -13.87 -4.34
C THR A 165 10.74 -13.96 -5.63
N MET A 166 11.55 -15.00 -5.79
CA MET A 166 12.36 -15.20 -7.00
C MET A 166 11.49 -15.59 -8.19
N GLY A 167 10.48 -16.44 -7.96
CA GLY A 167 9.57 -16.94 -8.97
C GLY A 167 8.44 -15.95 -9.31
N ALA A 168 7.31 -16.06 -8.60
CA ALA A 168 6.07 -15.38 -8.97
C ALA A 168 6.24 -13.87 -9.14
N HIS A 169 7.00 -13.26 -8.25
CA HIS A 169 7.23 -11.84 -8.18
C HIS A 169 8.26 -11.36 -9.22
N ARG A 170 9.54 -11.63 -9.02
CA ARG A 170 10.63 -11.04 -9.83
C ARG A 170 10.73 -11.63 -11.24
N LEU A 171 10.59 -12.94 -11.39
CA LEU A 171 10.70 -13.63 -12.68
C LEU A 171 9.44 -13.44 -13.54
N TRP A 172 8.27 -13.84 -13.04
CA TRP A 172 7.06 -13.88 -13.86
C TRP A 172 6.25 -12.58 -13.85
N SER A 173 6.14 -11.88 -12.71
CA SER A 173 5.37 -10.63 -12.68
C SER A 173 6.13 -9.47 -13.31
N HIS A 174 7.39 -9.29 -12.93
CA HIS A 174 8.20 -8.14 -13.35
C HIS A 174 9.16 -8.38 -14.51
N ARG A 175 9.35 -9.65 -14.92
CA ARG A 175 10.28 -10.02 -16.00
C ARG A 175 11.67 -9.40 -15.77
N ALA A 176 12.12 -9.41 -14.53
CA ALA A 176 13.34 -8.72 -14.07
C ALA A 176 14.62 -9.47 -14.44
N PHE A 177 14.51 -10.76 -14.75
CA PHE A 177 15.58 -11.60 -15.26
C PHE A 177 15.01 -12.78 -16.07
N LYS A 178 15.88 -13.55 -16.71
CA LYS A 178 15.53 -14.81 -17.39
C LYS A 178 16.18 -16.01 -16.68
N ALA A 179 15.48 -17.14 -16.67
CA ALA A 179 15.92 -18.37 -16.02
C ALA A 179 15.89 -19.56 -16.99
N LYS A 180 16.81 -20.51 -16.80
CA LYS A 180 16.78 -21.80 -17.51
C LYS A 180 15.53 -22.60 -17.14
N LEU A 181 15.08 -23.46 -18.05
CA LEU A 181 13.84 -24.23 -17.91
C LEU A 181 13.79 -25.06 -16.61
N TRP A 182 14.87 -25.75 -16.25
CA TRP A 182 14.92 -26.56 -15.03
C TRP A 182 14.70 -25.72 -13.76
N LEU A 183 15.26 -24.50 -13.72
CA LEU A 183 15.07 -23.58 -12.60
C LEU A 183 13.63 -23.05 -12.56
N ARG A 184 13.05 -22.76 -13.72
CA ARG A 184 11.62 -22.38 -13.84
C ARG A 184 10.70 -23.47 -13.30
N ILE A 185 10.99 -24.75 -13.57
CA ILE A 185 10.23 -25.89 -13.04
C ILE A 185 10.34 -25.95 -11.51
N ILE A 186 11.55 -25.82 -10.96
CA ILE A 186 11.77 -25.80 -9.51
C ILE A 186 11.01 -24.66 -8.86
N LEU A 187 11.10 -23.44 -9.42
CA LEU A 187 10.41 -22.27 -8.88
C LEU A 187 8.89 -22.41 -8.95
N LEU A 188 8.36 -23.03 -10.00
CA LEU A 188 6.93 -23.28 -10.14
C LEU A 188 6.43 -24.30 -9.10
N TRP A 189 7.23 -25.33 -8.82
CA TRP A 189 6.95 -26.28 -7.75
C TRP A 189 7.00 -25.59 -6.37
N MET A 190 8.03 -24.78 -6.11
CA MET A 190 8.16 -23.98 -4.88
C MET A 190 7.00 -23.00 -4.71
N HIS A 191 6.53 -22.35 -5.78
CA HIS A 191 5.36 -21.49 -5.75
C HIS A 191 4.08 -22.29 -5.44
N THR A 192 3.96 -23.48 -6.00
CA THR A 192 2.83 -24.38 -5.71
C THR A 192 2.83 -24.80 -4.23
N LEU A 193 4.00 -25.05 -3.63
CA LEU A 193 4.15 -25.28 -2.19
C LEU A 193 3.71 -24.08 -1.33
N ALA A 194 3.86 -22.85 -1.85
CA ALA A 194 3.49 -21.62 -1.13
C ALA A 194 1.98 -21.44 -0.94
N GLY A 195 1.14 -21.99 -1.83
CA GLY A 195 -0.31 -22.01 -1.63
C GLY A 195 -1.04 -20.67 -1.83
N GLN A 196 -0.47 -19.75 -2.61
CA GLN A 196 -1.02 -18.39 -2.80
C GLN A 196 -1.83 -18.25 -4.11
N ASN A 197 -2.75 -19.18 -4.38
CA ASN A 197 -3.37 -19.39 -5.69
C ASN A 197 -2.40 -19.88 -6.78
N CYS A 198 -2.95 -20.20 -7.96
CA CYS A 198 -2.14 -20.55 -9.13
C CYS A 198 -1.31 -19.35 -9.60
N LEU A 199 -0.15 -19.63 -10.20
CA LEU A 199 0.82 -18.61 -10.59
C LEU A 199 0.21 -17.54 -11.49
N TYR A 200 -0.64 -17.96 -12.44
CA TYR A 200 -1.34 -17.06 -13.36
C TYR A 200 -2.17 -15.99 -12.64
N VAL A 201 -2.95 -16.40 -11.64
CA VAL A 201 -3.80 -15.47 -10.87
C VAL A 201 -2.95 -14.57 -9.99
N TRP A 202 -1.89 -15.11 -9.37
CA TRP A 202 -0.97 -14.33 -8.55
C TRP A 202 -0.31 -13.23 -9.38
N VAL A 203 0.25 -13.57 -10.54
CA VAL A 203 0.92 -12.62 -11.44
C VAL A 203 -0.03 -11.54 -11.94
N ARG A 204 -1.27 -11.90 -12.33
CA ARG A 204 -2.27 -10.91 -12.74
C ARG A 204 -2.58 -9.92 -11.61
N ASP A 205 -2.91 -10.45 -10.43
CA ASP A 205 -3.29 -9.63 -9.29
C ASP A 205 -2.09 -8.75 -8.82
N HIS A 206 -0.86 -9.23 -8.94
CA HIS A 206 0.36 -8.48 -8.61
C HIS A 206 0.69 -7.38 -9.64
N ARG A 207 0.63 -7.68 -10.93
CA ARG A 207 0.75 -6.66 -12.00
C ARG A 207 -0.30 -5.56 -11.82
N GLN A 208 -1.54 -5.95 -11.53
CA GLN A 208 -2.61 -5.02 -11.24
C GLN A 208 -2.34 -4.16 -10.00
N HIS A 209 -1.82 -4.76 -8.94
CA HIS A 209 -1.44 -4.06 -7.72
C HIS A 209 -0.42 -2.96 -8.01
N HIS A 210 0.64 -3.21 -8.77
CA HIS A 210 1.59 -2.15 -9.12
C HIS A 210 0.97 -1.07 -10.01
N LYS A 211 0.14 -1.47 -11.00
CA LYS A 211 -0.43 -0.54 -11.97
C LYS A 211 -1.42 0.42 -11.32
N PHE A 212 -2.21 -0.06 -10.37
CA PHE A 212 -3.27 0.71 -9.73
C PHE A 212 -3.13 0.80 -8.22
N SER A 213 -1.89 0.78 -7.73
CA SER A 213 -1.56 0.64 -6.31
C SER A 213 -2.32 1.61 -5.42
N ASP A 214 -2.88 1.07 -4.34
CA ASP A 214 -3.65 1.80 -3.34
C ASP A 214 -4.90 2.53 -3.90
N THR A 215 -5.51 2.00 -4.95
CA THR A 215 -6.82 2.46 -5.46
C THR A 215 -7.87 1.35 -5.38
N ASP A 216 -9.11 1.62 -5.76
CA ASP A 216 -10.15 0.59 -5.83
C ASP A 216 -9.94 -0.49 -6.91
N ALA A 217 -8.98 -0.28 -7.81
CA ALA A 217 -8.54 -1.30 -8.75
C ALA A 217 -7.38 -2.17 -8.18
N ASP A 218 -6.82 -1.84 -7.02
CA ASP A 218 -5.85 -2.67 -6.32
C ASP A 218 -6.56 -3.77 -5.48
N PRO A 219 -6.25 -5.06 -5.68
CA PRO A 219 -6.82 -6.16 -4.90
C PRO A 219 -6.68 -6.00 -3.38
N HIS A 220 -5.57 -5.42 -2.90
CA HIS A 220 -5.23 -5.30 -1.48
C HIS A 220 -4.88 -3.86 -1.07
N ASN A 221 -5.61 -2.90 -1.64
CA ASN A 221 -5.53 -1.46 -1.39
C ASN A 221 -5.29 -1.08 0.09
N ALA A 222 -4.10 -0.53 0.38
CA ALA A 222 -3.70 -0.16 1.74
C ALA A 222 -4.44 1.07 2.30
N ASN A 223 -5.06 1.91 1.45
CA ASN A 223 -5.92 3.01 1.94
C ASN A 223 -7.11 2.52 2.77
N ARG A 224 -7.47 1.23 2.65
CA ARG A 224 -8.55 0.62 3.43
C ARG A 224 -8.08 0.06 4.78
N GLY A 225 -6.83 0.34 5.15
CA GLY A 225 -6.24 0.03 6.44
C GLY A 225 -5.59 -1.35 6.51
N PHE A 226 -4.78 -1.53 7.57
CA PHE A 226 -3.91 -2.68 7.77
C PHE A 226 -4.64 -4.03 7.65
N PHE A 227 -5.79 -4.18 8.32
CA PHE A 227 -6.51 -5.46 8.31
C PHE A 227 -6.98 -5.84 6.91
N PHE A 228 -7.46 -4.87 6.13
CA PHE A 228 -7.93 -5.13 4.77
C PHE A 228 -6.78 -5.57 3.87
N SER A 229 -5.67 -4.82 3.83
CA SER A 229 -4.53 -5.15 2.97
C SER A 229 -3.77 -6.41 3.43
N HIS A 230 -3.83 -6.76 4.71
CA HIS A 230 -3.21 -7.98 5.23
C HIS A 230 -4.02 -9.24 4.88
N ILE A 231 -5.29 -9.32 5.29
CA ILE A 231 -6.11 -10.53 5.09
C ILE A 231 -7.55 -10.22 4.67
N GLY A 232 -8.11 -9.07 5.03
CA GLY A 232 -9.52 -8.74 4.80
C GLY A 232 -9.94 -8.77 3.32
N TRP A 233 -9.03 -8.50 2.41
CA TRP A 233 -9.26 -8.63 0.96
C TRP A 233 -9.55 -10.07 0.52
N LEU A 234 -9.02 -11.08 1.22
CA LEU A 234 -9.32 -12.50 0.99
C LEU A 234 -10.63 -12.94 1.64
N LEU A 235 -11.13 -12.18 2.62
CA LEU A 235 -12.35 -12.46 3.38
C LEU A 235 -13.59 -11.86 2.74
N SER A 236 -13.44 -11.06 1.69
CA SER A 236 -14.52 -10.34 1.03
C SER A 236 -14.52 -10.53 -0.47
N ARG A 237 -15.63 -10.19 -1.12
CA ARG A 237 -15.69 -10.12 -2.58
C ARG A 237 -14.76 -9.02 -3.10
N LYS A 238 -14.12 -9.29 -4.24
CA LYS A 238 -13.30 -8.29 -4.95
C LYS A 238 -14.16 -7.08 -5.31
N HIS A 239 -13.56 -5.89 -5.25
CA HIS A 239 -14.23 -4.68 -5.71
C HIS A 239 -14.49 -4.76 -7.23
N PRO A 240 -15.60 -4.23 -7.77
CA PRO A 240 -15.89 -4.30 -9.20
C PRO A 240 -14.75 -3.76 -10.09
N LYS A 241 -14.11 -2.66 -9.68
CA LYS A 241 -12.92 -2.12 -10.39
C LYS A 241 -11.74 -3.09 -10.42
N VAL A 242 -11.55 -3.92 -9.39
CA VAL A 242 -10.50 -4.97 -9.45
C VAL A 242 -10.79 -5.95 -10.58
N ILE A 243 -12.07 -6.32 -10.78
CA ILE A 243 -12.46 -7.26 -11.83
C ILE A 243 -12.35 -6.61 -13.21
N GLU A 244 -12.82 -5.36 -13.35
CA GLU A 244 -12.78 -4.62 -14.60
C GLU A 244 -11.35 -4.37 -15.08
N TYR A 245 -10.50 -3.80 -14.23
CA TYR A 245 -9.12 -3.46 -14.58
C TYR A 245 -8.21 -4.68 -14.65
N GLY A 246 -8.52 -5.75 -13.90
CA GLY A 246 -7.79 -7.01 -13.99
C GLY A 246 -7.89 -7.68 -15.35
N LYS A 247 -8.96 -7.42 -16.13
CA LYS A 247 -9.09 -7.87 -17.53
C LYS A 247 -8.20 -7.09 -18.50
N LYS A 248 -7.74 -5.89 -18.11
CA LYS A 248 -6.90 -5.01 -18.94
C LYS A 248 -5.40 -5.27 -18.72
N ILE A 249 -5.04 -6.15 -17.78
CA ILE A 249 -3.65 -6.54 -17.54
C ILE A 249 -3.19 -7.49 -18.64
N ASP A 250 -2.08 -7.15 -19.29
CA ASP A 250 -1.45 -8.06 -20.26
C ASP A 250 -0.94 -9.31 -19.53
N MET A 251 -1.41 -10.47 -20.01
CA MET A 251 -1.05 -11.80 -19.52
C MET A 251 -0.56 -12.72 -20.66
N SER A 252 -0.40 -12.17 -21.88
CA SER A 252 -0.09 -12.94 -23.09
C SER A 252 1.20 -13.75 -22.97
N ASP A 253 2.19 -13.24 -22.24
CA ASP A 253 3.44 -13.94 -21.96
C ASP A 253 3.26 -15.20 -21.10
N LEU A 254 2.31 -15.17 -20.16
CA LEU A 254 1.98 -16.34 -19.34
C LEU A 254 1.08 -17.32 -20.09
N GLU A 255 0.17 -16.83 -20.91
CA GLU A 255 -0.72 -17.64 -21.75
C GLU A 255 0.08 -18.44 -22.79
N ALA A 256 1.17 -17.86 -23.32
CA ALA A 256 2.09 -18.50 -24.24
C ALA A 256 2.99 -19.56 -23.57
N ASP A 257 3.07 -19.60 -22.24
CA ASP A 257 3.95 -20.51 -21.50
C ASP A 257 3.22 -21.79 -21.06
N PRO A 258 3.43 -22.93 -21.74
CA PRO A 258 2.69 -24.16 -21.44
C PRO A 258 2.96 -24.68 -20.04
N LEU A 259 4.12 -24.37 -19.45
CA LEU A 259 4.46 -24.78 -18.09
C LEU A 259 3.56 -24.09 -17.05
N ILE A 260 3.32 -22.78 -17.25
CA ILE A 260 2.47 -21.98 -16.36
C ILE A 260 1.01 -22.38 -16.54
N MET A 261 0.58 -22.58 -17.79
CA MET A 261 -0.78 -23.00 -18.09
C MET A 261 -1.08 -24.40 -17.54
N PHE A 262 -0.12 -25.33 -17.60
CA PHE A 262 -0.22 -26.63 -16.94
C PHE A 262 -0.44 -26.48 -15.43
N GLN A 263 0.35 -25.64 -14.76
CA GLN A 263 0.20 -25.41 -13.32
C GLN A 263 -1.14 -24.78 -12.97
N LYS A 264 -1.61 -23.82 -13.78
CA LYS A 264 -2.92 -23.18 -13.61
C LYS A 264 -4.05 -24.20 -13.71
N ASP A 265 -4.05 -25.02 -14.75
CA ASP A 265 -5.14 -25.94 -15.04
C ASP A 265 -5.20 -27.12 -14.06
N HIS A 266 -4.06 -27.51 -13.50
CA HIS A 266 -3.94 -28.61 -12.52
C HIS A 266 -3.67 -28.15 -11.09
N TYR A 267 -3.80 -26.85 -10.79
CA TYR A 267 -3.30 -26.24 -9.55
C TYR A 267 -3.78 -26.95 -8.29
N LYS A 268 -5.09 -27.25 -8.21
CA LYS A 268 -5.68 -27.89 -7.02
C LYS A 268 -5.04 -29.26 -6.74
N LEU A 269 -4.87 -30.07 -7.79
CA LEU A 269 -4.23 -31.38 -7.69
C LEU A 269 -2.77 -31.25 -7.27
N LEU A 270 -2.01 -30.38 -7.95
CA LEU A 270 -0.60 -30.15 -7.67
C LEU A 270 -0.37 -29.61 -6.26
N TYR A 271 -1.22 -28.67 -5.80
CA TYR A 271 -1.19 -28.13 -4.44
C TYR A 271 -1.48 -29.23 -3.41
N THR A 272 -2.52 -30.03 -3.62
CA THR A 272 -2.83 -31.14 -2.71
C THR A 272 -1.68 -32.15 -2.60
N ILE A 273 -1.03 -32.49 -3.71
CA ILE A 273 0.10 -33.43 -3.71
C ILE A 273 1.34 -32.78 -3.08
N PHE A 274 1.77 -31.63 -3.58
CA PHE A 274 3.09 -31.07 -3.26
C PHE A 274 3.11 -30.14 -2.05
N ALA A 275 1.99 -29.52 -1.68
CA ALA A 275 1.94 -28.63 -0.54
C ALA A 275 1.39 -29.31 0.71
N LEU A 276 0.41 -30.22 0.58
CA LEU A 276 -0.21 -30.91 1.70
C LEU A 276 0.41 -32.29 1.96
N PHE A 277 0.30 -33.22 1.01
CA PHE A 277 0.71 -34.60 1.25
C PHE A 277 2.22 -34.79 1.26
N GLY A 278 2.96 -34.22 0.31
CA GLY A 278 4.41 -34.36 0.21
C GLY A 278 5.14 -33.91 1.49
N PRO A 279 4.94 -32.66 1.94
CA PRO A 279 5.50 -32.15 3.19
C PRO A 279 5.14 -32.95 4.43
N THR A 280 3.95 -33.56 4.46
CA THR A 280 3.51 -34.38 5.58
C THR A 280 4.12 -35.78 5.54
N ALA A 281 4.25 -36.37 4.35
CA ALA A 281 4.72 -37.75 4.17
C ALA A 281 6.22 -37.89 4.44
N ILE A 282 7.04 -36.92 4.04
CA ILE A 282 8.50 -37.00 4.18
C ILE A 282 8.93 -37.23 5.65
N PRO A 283 8.45 -36.45 6.65
CA PRO A 283 8.78 -36.73 8.04
C PRO A 283 8.36 -38.10 8.55
N VAL A 284 7.18 -38.55 8.14
CA VAL A 284 6.61 -39.83 8.55
C VAL A 284 7.46 -40.99 8.05
N TYR A 285 7.83 -40.99 6.76
CA TYR A 285 8.55 -42.11 6.15
C TYR A 285 10.06 -42.05 6.34
N CYS A 286 10.67 -40.86 6.36
CA CYS A 286 12.13 -40.74 6.42
C CYS A 286 12.67 -40.82 7.84
N TRP A 287 11.90 -40.43 8.86
CA TRP A 287 12.36 -40.49 10.24
C TRP A 287 11.31 -40.92 11.27
N GLY A 288 10.16 -41.43 10.84
CA GLY A 288 9.18 -42.05 11.73
C GLY A 288 8.37 -41.03 12.55
N GLU A 289 8.21 -39.79 12.07
CA GLU A 289 7.40 -38.77 12.75
C GLU A 289 5.92 -39.19 12.85
N ASN A 290 5.25 -38.74 13.89
CA ASN A 290 3.80 -38.89 13.97
C ASN A 290 3.10 -38.13 12.83
N MET A 291 2.23 -38.80 12.08
CA MET A 291 1.53 -38.20 10.93
C MET A 291 0.80 -36.89 11.26
N TRP A 292 0.17 -36.80 12.43
CA TRP A 292 -0.51 -35.58 12.84
C TRP A 292 0.49 -34.48 13.16
N TYR A 293 1.59 -34.78 13.85
CA TYR A 293 2.61 -33.76 14.14
C TYR A 293 3.24 -33.24 12.86
N ALA A 294 3.58 -34.14 11.92
CA ALA A 294 4.05 -33.77 10.59
C ALA A 294 3.05 -32.87 9.86
N LEU A 295 1.75 -33.21 9.87
CA LEU A 295 0.71 -32.41 9.21
C LEU A 295 0.57 -31.01 9.85
N PHE A 296 0.45 -30.95 11.17
CA PHE A 296 0.28 -29.67 11.88
C PHE A 296 1.51 -28.76 11.74
N VAL A 297 2.72 -29.32 11.76
CA VAL A 297 3.96 -28.55 11.67
C VAL A 297 4.33 -28.23 10.22
N ALA A 298 4.51 -29.24 9.37
CA ALA A 298 5.04 -29.06 8.00
C ALA A 298 4.02 -28.45 7.02
N PHE A 299 2.71 -28.62 7.28
CA PHE A 299 1.66 -28.00 6.46
C PHE A 299 1.04 -26.78 7.14
N PHE A 300 0.30 -26.95 8.24
CA PHE A 300 -0.52 -25.87 8.81
C PHE A 300 0.31 -24.70 9.36
N PHE A 301 1.25 -24.98 10.25
CA PHE A 301 2.12 -23.96 10.84
C PHE A 301 2.94 -23.24 9.76
N ARG A 302 3.61 -24.00 8.88
CA ARG A 302 4.34 -23.46 7.73
C ARG A 302 3.48 -22.53 6.89
N THR A 303 2.27 -22.96 6.52
CA THR A 303 1.37 -22.19 5.65
C THR A 303 0.98 -20.87 6.31
N VAL A 304 0.56 -20.91 7.58
CA VAL A 304 0.18 -19.70 8.32
C VAL A 304 1.33 -18.71 8.42
N LEU A 305 2.54 -19.18 8.76
CA LEU A 305 3.71 -18.30 8.88
C LEU A 305 4.11 -17.71 7.53
N SER A 306 4.12 -18.52 6.47
CA SER A 306 4.46 -18.08 5.10
C SER A 306 3.45 -17.05 4.55
N LEU A 307 2.15 -17.27 4.80
CA LEU A 307 1.09 -16.37 4.38
C LEU A 307 1.22 -15.02 5.11
N ASN A 308 1.35 -15.01 6.44
CA ASN A 308 1.47 -13.77 7.20
C ASN A 308 2.76 -13.00 6.84
N ALA A 309 3.87 -13.71 6.58
CA ALA A 309 5.08 -13.08 6.06
C ALA A 309 4.83 -12.37 4.72
N THR A 310 4.15 -13.03 3.79
CA THR A 310 3.84 -12.42 2.47
C THR A 310 2.83 -11.28 2.60
N TRP A 311 1.76 -11.47 3.37
CA TRP A 311 0.73 -10.45 3.60
C TRP A 311 1.25 -9.22 4.34
N SER A 312 2.35 -9.35 5.09
CA SER A 312 3.00 -8.20 5.71
C SER A 312 3.63 -7.25 4.68
N VAL A 313 3.97 -7.73 3.49
CA VAL A 313 4.41 -6.87 2.37
C VAL A 313 3.27 -5.96 1.93
N ASN A 314 2.07 -6.51 1.76
CA ASN A 314 0.89 -5.75 1.35
C ASN A 314 0.41 -4.76 2.42
N SER A 315 0.64 -5.06 3.70
CA SER A 315 0.17 -4.23 4.81
C SER A 315 1.26 -3.40 5.46
N ALA A 316 2.20 -4.01 6.18
CA ALA A 316 3.25 -3.30 6.88
C ALA A 316 4.17 -2.53 5.93
N ALA A 317 4.54 -3.13 4.78
CA ALA A 317 5.37 -2.44 3.79
C ALA A 317 4.62 -1.43 2.90
N HIS A 318 3.36 -1.12 3.21
CA HIS A 318 2.62 0.05 2.69
C HIS A 318 2.35 1.11 3.79
N MET A 319 2.62 0.83 5.06
CA MET A 319 2.16 1.68 6.17
C MET A 319 3.26 2.10 7.14
N PHE A 320 4.21 1.22 7.43
CA PHE A 320 5.21 1.42 8.48
C PHE A 320 6.61 1.41 7.87
N GLY A 321 7.12 2.59 7.50
CA GLY A 321 8.50 2.74 7.09
C GLY A 321 8.79 4.09 6.47
N THR A 322 9.94 4.19 5.81
CA THR A 322 10.38 5.41 5.12
C THR A 322 10.17 5.32 3.61
N ARG A 323 10.20 6.48 2.93
CA ARG A 323 9.98 6.61 1.48
C ARG A 323 11.14 7.33 0.78
N PRO A 324 12.36 6.78 0.86
CA PRO A 324 13.56 7.45 0.36
C PRO A 324 13.54 7.69 -1.15
N TYR A 325 12.78 6.92 -1.94
CA TYR A 325 12.74 7.01 -3.39
C TYR A 325 11.53 7.80 -3.88
N ASP A 326 10.34 7.56 -3.30
CA ASP A 326 9.13 8.28 -3.69
C ASP A 326 8.13 8.41 -2.53
N LYS A 327 7.99 9.63 -2.02
CA LYS A 327 7.07 9.98 -0.93
C LYS A 327 5.60 10.09 -1.36
N THR A 328 5.31 10.02 -2.66
CA THR A 328 3.95 10.16 -3.21
C THR A 328 3.21 8.83 -3.29
N MET A 329 3.90 7.70 -3.10
CA MET A 329 3.33 6.36 -3.08
C MET A 329 3.23 5.81 -1.66
N TRP A 330 2.30 4.88 -1.38
CA TRP A 330 2.21 4.23 -0.06
C TRP A 330 3.34 3.29 0.31
N PRO A 331 3.91 2.48 -0.61
CA PRO A 331 5.02 1.57 -0.33
C PRO A 331 6.16 2.22 0.46
N VAL A 332 6.68 1.50 1.45
CA VAL A 332 7.73 1.95 2.37
C VAL A 332 8.87 0.95 2.47
N GLU A 333 10.05 1.43 2.86
CA GLU A 333 11.16 0.58 3.28
C GLU A 333 10.95 0.09 4.72
N ASN A 334 10.88 -1.23 4.91
CA ASN A 334 10.68 -1.87 6.20
C ASN A 334 11.62 -3.08 6.38
N MET A 335 12.62 -2.92 7.26
CA MET A 335 13.64 -3.94 7.49
C MET A 335 13.10 -5.20 8.17
N PHE A 336 12.08 -5.06 9.03
CA PHE A 336 11.40 -6.21 9.63
C PHE A 336 10.70 -7.06 8.57
N VAL A 337 9.97 -6.43 7.64
CA VAL A 337 9.36 -7.12 6.50
C VAL A 337 10.43 -7.76 5.63
N SER A 338 11.56 -7.09 5.38
CA SER A 338 12.66 -7.67 4.59
C SER A 338 13.21 -8.95 5.23
N PHE A 339 13.28 -9.00 6.56
CA PHE A 339 13.70 -10.19 7.28
C PHE A 339 12.71 -11.35 7.11
N VAL A 340 11.42 -11.12 7.40
CA VAL A 340 10.41 -12.20 7.39
C VAL A 340 9.98 -12.62 5.98
N ALA A 341 10.03 -11.71 5.01
CA ALA A 341 9.66 -11.93 3.62
C ALA A 341 10.87 -12.08 2.67
N VAL A 342 12.04 -12.46 3.22
CA VAL A 342 13.20 -12.92 2.41
C VAL A 342 13.72 -11.88 1.40
N GLY A 343 13.60 -10.59 1.72
CA GLY A 343 14.08 -9.47 0.90
C GLY A 343 13.01 -8.53 0.34
N GLU A 344 11.73 -8.80 0.54
CA GLU A 344 10.63 -8.02 -0.07
C GLU A 344 10.19 -6.78 0.74
N GLY A 345 10.92 -6.42 1.80
CA GLY A 345 10.60 -5.27 2.64
C GLY A 345 11.09 -3.92 2.10
N TRP A 346 11.93 -3.93 1.06
CA TRP A 346 12.44 -2.72 0.39
C TRP A 346 11.42 -2.22 -0.64
N HIS A 347 10.20 -1.95 -0.15
CA HIS A 347 9.02 -1.87 -0.98
C HIS A 347 8.84 -0.50 -1.66
N ASN A 348 9.34 0.58 -1.08
CA ASN A 348 9.37 1.89 -1.74
C ASN A 348 10.31 1.87 -2.95
N TYR A 349 11.49 1.26 -2.81
CA TYR A 349 12.40 1.04 -3.94
C TYR A 349 11.72 0.18 -5.00
N HIS A 350 11.15 -0.95 -4.56
CA HIS A 350 10.54 -1.90 -5.48
C HIS A 350 9.42 -1.27 -6.32
N HIS A 351 8.54 -0.46 -5.73
CA HIS A 351 7.52 0.25 -6.49
C HIS A 351 8.07 1.39 -7.36
N ALA A 352 9.21 2.00 -6.98
CA ALA A 352 9.86 3.00 -7.81
C ALA A 352 10.58 2.38 -9.03
N PHE A 353 11.09 1.15 -8.88
CA PHE A 353 11.84 0.41 -9.89
C PHE A 353 11.37 -1.06 -9.98
N PRO A 354 10.11 -1.34 -10.37
CA PRO A 354 9.52 -2.68 -10.32
C PRO A 354 10.27 -3.73 -11.16
N TRP A 355 11.01 -3.30 -12.18
CA TRP A 355 11.79 -4.18 -13.06
C TRP A 355 13.19 -4.52 -12.56
N ASP A 356 13.67 -3.95 -11.45
CA ASP A 356 14.98 -4.30 -10.89
C ASP A 356 14.93 -5.68 -10.23
N TYR A 357 15.78 -6.61 -10.64
CA TYR A 357 15.77 -7.99 -10.13
C TYR A 357 16.06 -8.09 -8.62
N ARG A 358 16.71 -7.08 -8.05
CA ARG A 358 17.02 -7.05 -6.62
C ARG A 358 15.80 -6.67 -5.81
N ALA A 359 14.84 -5.94 -6.37
CA ALA A 359 13.75 -5.30 -5.62
C ALA A 359 14.25 -4.44 -4.43
N SER A 360 15.52 -4.02 -4.48
CA SER A 360 16.16 -3.14 -3.51
C SER A 360 17.33 -2.42 -4.19
N GLU A 361 17.76 -1.32 -3.61
CA GLU A 361 19.03 -0.71 -4.00
C GLU A 361 20.22 -1.68 -3.76
N TYR A 362 21.32 -1.46 -4.47
CA TYR A 362 22.54 -2.23 -4.29
C TYR A 362 23.10 -2.06 -2.87
N GLY A 363 23.56 -3.15 -2.27
CA GLY A 363 24.20 -3.13 -0.94
C GLY A 363 23.21 -3.08 0.23
N THR A 364 21.90 -3.01 -0.03
CA THR A 364 20.88 -3.06 1.01
C THR A 364 20.89 -4.44 1.71
N PRO A 365 20.86 -4.47 3.06
CA PRO A 365 20.93 -5.73 3.81
C PRO A 365 19.65 -6.58 3.65
N LEU A 366 19.69 -7.82 4.15
CA LEU A 366 18.52 -8.70 4.27
C LEU A 366 17.77 -9.02 2.97
N ASN A 367 18.44 -8.95 1.82
CA ASN A 367 17.90 -9.35 0.53
C ASN A 367 18.45 -10.73 0.09
N LEU A 368 17.97 -11.78 0.76
CA LEU A 368 18.41 -13.15 0.51
C LEU A 368 18.04 -13.62 -0.91
N THR A 369 16.87 -13.20 -1.41
CA THR A 369 16.41 -13.52 -2.77
C THR A 369 17.35 -12.92 -3.83
N GLY A 370 17.70 -11.63 -3.73
CA GLY A 370 18.65 -10.99 -4.64
C GLY A 370 20.02 -11.68 -4.64
N THR A 371 20.51 -12.06 -3.46
CA THR A 371 21.78 -12.78 -3.30
C THR A 371 21.74 -14.17 -3.97
N LEU A 372 20.62 -14.90 -3.82
CA LEU A 372 20.45 -16.20 -4.46
C LEU A 372 20.41 -16.08 -5.99
N ILE A 373 19.73 -15.05 -6.51
CA ILE A 373 19.70 -14.76 -7.95
C ILE A 373 21.13 -14.51 -8.47
N ASP A 374 21.95 -13.76 -7.74
CA ASP A 374 23.35 -13.51 -8.12
C ASP A 374 24.19 -14.77 -8.15
N LEU A 375 24.02 -15.65 -7.15
CA LEU A 375 24.70 -16.94 -7.11
C LEU A 375 24.29 -17.82 -8.30
N LEU A 376 23.00 -17.92 -8.59
CA LEU A 376 22.48 -18.69 -9.72
C LEU A 376 22.91 -18.11 -11.08
N ALA A 377 23.10 -16.80 -11.17
CA ALA A 377 23.64 -16.15 -12.36
C ALA A 377 25.11 -16.53 -12.60
N LYS A 378 25.93 -16.65 -11.55
CA LYS A 378 27.33 -17.13 -11.66
C LYS A 378 27.41 -18.54 -12.25
N PHE A 379 26.43 -19.40 -11.97
CA PHE A 379 26.32 -20.75 -12.55
C PHE A 379 25.59 -20.77 -13.90
N GLY A 380 25.22 -19.61 -14.45
CA GLY A 380 24.49 -19.49 -15.72
C GLY A 380 23.07 -20.08 -15.67
N ALA A 381 22.47 -20.24 -14.49
CA ALA A 381 21.06 -20.63 -14.33
C ALA A 381 20.11 -19.45 -14.54
N VAL A 382 20.57 -18.26 -14.18
CA VAL A 382 19.92 -16.96 -14.40
C VAL A 382 20.77 -16.12 -15.35
N TYR A 383 20.13 -15.34 -16.21
CA TYR A 383 20.77 -14.40 -17.13
C TYR A 383 19.85 -13.19 -17.37
N ASP A 384 20.36 -12.16 -18.07
CA ASP A 384 19.59 -10.97 -18.45
C ASP A 384 18.95 -10.24 -17.24
N ARG A 385 19.72 -10.12 -16.15
CA ARG A 385 19.29 -9.43 -14.92
C ARG A 385 19.23 -7.92 -15.16
N LYS A 386 18.07 -7.31 -14.93
CA LYS A 386 17.83 -5.88 -15.08
C LYS A 386 18.09 -5.13 -13.78
N THR A 387 18.81 -4.01 -13.85
CA THR A 387 19.12 -3.18 -12.68
C THR A 387 18.91 -1.70 -12.98
N ALA A 388 18.35 -0.94 -12.04
CA ALA A 388 18.40 0.51 -12.10
C ALA A 388 19.85 1.00 -11.92
N THR A 389 20.25 2.00 -12.71
CA THR A 389 21.58 2.60 -12.60
C THR A 389 21.67 3.48 -11.34
N PRO A 390 22.87 3.69 -10.78
CA PRO A 390 23.04 4.61 -9.65
C PRO A 390 22.51 6.01 -9.92
N ASN A 391 22.61 6.49 -11.16
CA ASN A 391 22.08 7.79 -11.58
C ASN A 391 20.55 7.81 -11.59
N MET A 392 19.88 6.78 -12.13
CA MET A 392 18.42 6.65 -12.05
C MET A 392 17.94 6.68 -10.59
N VAL A 393 18.61 5.94 -9.71
CA VAL A 393 18.28 5.89 -8.28
C VAL A 393 18.47 7.27 -7.65
N LYS A 394 19.64 7.89 -7.80
CA LYS A 394 19.93 9.25 -7.30
C LYS A 394 18.87 10.24 -7.78
N ASN A 395 18.56 10.22 -9.07
CA ASN A 395 17.63 11.17 -9.67
C ASN A 395 16.21 11.01 -9.12
N ARG A 396 15.75 9.77 -8.93
CA ARG A 396 14.44 9.50 -8.32
C ARG A 396 14.39 10.00 -6.87
N VAL A 397 15.44 9.73 -6.09
CA VAL A 397 15.56 10.19 -4.69
C VAL A 397 15.51 11.71 -4.59
N MET A 398 16.27 12.42 -5.44
CA MET A 398 16.30 13.89 -5.42
C MET A 398 14.95 14.50 -5.82
N ARG A 399 14.25 13.90 -6.79
CA ARG A 399 12.99 14.42 -7.33
C ARG A 399 11.79 14.14 -6.43
N THR A 400 11.68 12.93 -5.90
CA THR A 400 10.46 12.46 -5.21
C THR A 400 10.69 11.87 -3.82
N GLY A 401 11.93 11.70 -3.37
CA GLY A 401 12.24 11.11 -2.07
C GLY A 401 11.73 11.96 -0.88
N ASP A 402 11.53 11.30 0.26
CA ASP A 402 11.18 11.92 1.54
C ASP A 402 12.38 12.48 2.32
N LYS A 403 13.57 12.51 1.69
CA LYS A 403 14.86 12.90 2.29
C LYS A 403 15.40 11.92 3.34
N SER A 404 14.83 10.72 3.51
CA SER A 404 15.35 9.71 4.45
C SER A 404 16.47 8.85 3.86
N HIS A 405 16.86 9.05 2.61
CA HIS A 405 17.85 8.21 1.93
C HIS A 405 19.22 8.28 2.63
N HIS A 406 19.90 7.14 2.72
CA HIS A 406 21.17 7.03 3.46
C HIS A 406 22.28 7.92 2.86
N THR A 407 22.43 7.92 1.53
CA THR A 407 23.43 8.76 0.82
C THR A 407 22.93 10.16 0.45
N TYR A 408 21.75 10.29 -0.17
CA TYR A 408 21.26 11.55 -0.74
C TYR A 408 20.22 12.28 0.13
N GLY A 409 19.87 11.74 1.29
CA GLY A 409 18.94 12.36 2.23
C GLY A 409 19.60 13.39 3.14
N THR A 410 18.81 14.03 4.01
CA THR A 410 19.30 14.96 5.04
C THR A 410 19.32 14.29 6.43
N ASP A 411 20.08 14.85 7.37
CA ASP A 411 20.10 14.33 8.75
C ASP A 411 18.74 14.43 9.42
N GLU A 412 17.99 15.51 9.16
CA GLU A 412 16.62 15.68 9.65
C GLU A 412 15.71 14.63 9.04
N GLY A 413 15.76 14.39 7.72
CA GLY A 413 14.94 13.40 7.05
C GLY A 413 15.23 11.98 7.54
N ARG A 414 16.50 11.64 7.78
CA ARG A 414 16.90 10.35 8.37
C ARG A 414 16.46 10.19 9.82
N SER A 415 16.34 11.28 10.58
CA SER A 415 15.95 11.26 12.00
C SER A 415 14.44 11.43 12.21
N ALA A 416 13.70 11.80 11.16
CA ALA A 416 12.28 12.15 11.20
C ALA A 416 11.37 10.92 11.12
N PHE A 417 11.35 10.14 12.20
CA PHE A 417 10.51 8.96 12.30
C PHE A 417 9.92 8.74 13.69
N THR A 418 8.86 7.97 13.72
CA THR A 418 8.12 7.59 14.93
C THR A 418 8.03 6.09 15.01
N THR A 419 7.93 5.57 16.23
CA THR A 419 7.65 4.14 16.47
C THR A 419 6.58 4.02 17.54
N LEU A 420 5.96 2.84 17.64
CA LEU A 420 4.97 2.59 18.67
C LEU A 420 5.60 2.83 20.06
N TRP A 421 5.01 3.73 20.84
CA TRP A 421 5.49 4.20 22.15
C TRP A 421 6.89 4.85 22.15
N ASN A 422 7.50 5.09 20.99
CA ASN A 422 8.87 5.64 20.85
C ASN A 422 9.98 4.87 21.60
N ILE A 423 9.75 3.60 21.98
CA ILE A 423 10.69 2.82 22.81
C ILE A 423 11.93 2.39 22.03
N TRP A 424 11.75 2.04 20.74
CA TRP A 424 12.83 1.55 19.90
C TRP A 424 12.73 2.16 18.51
N LYS A 425 13.74 2.95 18.15
CA LYS A 425 13.77 3.88 17.02
C LYS A 425 14.69 3.35 15.89
N HIS A 426 14.45 2.12 15.44
CA HIS A 426 15.28 1.44 14.43
C HIS A 426 14.40 0.83 13.31
N PRO A 427 14.88 0.75 12.05
CA PRO A 427 14.11 0.18 10.92
C PRO A 427 13.63 -1.26 11.09
N SER A 428 14.26 -2.03 11.97
CA SER A 428 13.81 -3.39 12.31
C SER A 428 12.65 -3.43 13.30
N ASN A 429 12.21 -2.28 13.83
CA ASN A 429 10.95 -2.18 14.56
C ASN A 429 9.80 -2.33 13.55
N PRO A 430 8.87 -3.30 13.73
CA PRO A 430 7.75 -3.48 12.81
C PRO A 430 6.80 -2.27 12.72
N THR A 431 6.89 -1.35 13.68
CA THR A 431 6.08 -0.12 13.77
C THR A 431 6.87 1.13 13.39
N TYR A 432 8.09 0.97 12.85
CA TYR A 432 8.92 2.06 12.36
C TYR A 432 8.20 2.81 11.25
N ASN A 433 8.00 4.13 11.39
CA ASN A 433 7.27 4.91 10.41
C ASN A 433 7.85 6.30 10.19
N SER A 434 7.85 6.78 8.94
CA SER A 434 8.14 8.17 8.62
C SER A 434 7.04 9.12 9.12
N ILE A 435 7.38 10.38 9.33
CA ILE A 435 6.37 11.45 9.57
C ILE A 435 5.51 11.74 8.33
N HIS A 436 5.94 11.28 7.15
CA HIS A 436 5.28 11.55 5.88
C HIS A 436 4.24 10.47 5.60
N THR A 437 2.97 10.86 5.59
CA THR A 437 1.87 10.01 5.11
C THR A 437 1.43 10.52 3.73
N PRO A 438 1.51 9.68 2.68
CA PRO A 438 1.03 10.07 1.36
C PRO A 438 -0.49 10.29 1.42
N LYS A 439 -0.97 11.27 0.67
CA LYS A 439 -2.41 11.47 0.50
C LYS A 439 -2.96 10.38 -0.43
N PRO A 440 -4.19 9.89 -0.21
CA PRO A 440 -4.86 9.01 -1.17
C PRO A 440 -4.82 9.65 -2.57
N LYS A 441 -4.33 8.91 -3.55
CA LYS A 441 -4.08 9.42 -4.90
C LYS A 441 -5.24 9.10 -5.83
N ILE A 442 -5.41 9.97 -6.83
CA ILE A 442 -6.23 9.71 -8.00
C ILE A 442 -5.26 9.43 -9.16
N LEU A 443 -5.33 8.24 -9.73
CA LEU A 443 -4.49 7.79 -10.85
C LEU A 443 -5.22 7.96 -12.17
N GLN A 444 -4.48 8.10 -13.26
CA GLN A 444 -5.05 7.97 -14.60
C GLN A 444 -5.54 6.52 -14.84
N SER A 445 -6.45 6.34 -15.80
CA SER A 445 -7.09 5.05 -16.11
C SER A 445 -6.11 3.97 -16.60
N ASP A 446 -4.94 4.37 -17.10
CA ASP A 446 -3.85 3.51 -17.49
C ASP A 446 -2.88 3.17 -16.34
N GLY A 447 -2.96 3.87 -15.20
CA GLY A 447 -2.17 3.56 -14.01
C GLY A 447 -0.66 3.82 -14.17
N TYR A 448 0.15 3.14 -13.36
CA TYR A 448 1.61 3.19 -13.45
C TYR A 448 2.15 2.19 -14.48
N ALA A 449 3.23 2.58 -15.17
CA ALA A 449 3.97 1.67 -16.03
C ALA A 449 4.70 0.58 -15.22
N LEU A 450 4.61 -0.68 -15.67
CA LEU A 450 5.18 -1.83 -14.95
C LEU A 450 6.51 -2.30 -15.50
N ILE A 451 6.72 -2.07 -16.80
CA ILE A 451 7.83 -2.62 -17.58
C ILE A 451 8.63 -1.45 -18.15
N PRO A 452 9.97 -1.60 -18.32
CA PRO A 452 10.80 -0.57 -18.92
C PRO A 452 10.25 -0.04 -20.23
N ASP A 453 9.69 -0.89 -21.10
CA ASP A 453 9.17 -0.49 -22.41
C ASP A 453 7.91 0.39 -22.33
N GLU A 454 7.17 0.31 -21.21
CA GLU A 454 5.99 1.15 -20.94
C GLU A 454 6.35 2.49 -20.27
N LEU A 455 7.54 2.62 -19.68
CA LEU A 455 7.97 3.88 -19.04
C LEU A 455 8.11 4.99 -20.08
N LYS A 456 8.04 6.24 -19.64
CA LYS A 456 8.35 7.36 -20.53
C LYS A 456 9.86 7.43 -20.75
N GLN A 457 10.29 7.76 -21.97
CA GLN A 457 11.72 7.89 -22.29
C GLN A 457 12.42 8.89 -21.36
N SER A 458 11.75 9.99 -21.00
CA SER A 458 12.27 10.99 -20.05
C SER A 458 12.55 10.43 -18.65
N GLU A 459 11.86 9.37 -18.24
CA GLU A 459 12.09 8.70 -16.94
C GLU A 459 13.24 7.70 -16.98
N ARG A 460 13.68 7.32 -18.18
CA ARG A 460 14.83 6.44 -18.41
C ARG A 460 16.10 7.19 -18.79
N ASP A 461 15.94 8.36 -19.41
CA ASP A 461 17.05 9.14 -19.96
C ASP A 461 17.78 9.93 -18.86
N GLU A 462 19.04 9.56 -18.63
CA GLU A 462 19.86 10.16 -17.57
C GLU A 462 20.13 11.64 -17.80
N ASP A 463 20.29 12.08 -19.05
CA ASP A 463 20.60 13.48 -19.37
C ASP A 463 19.39 14.39 -19.10
N ILE A 464 18.19 13.88 -19.42
CA ILE A 464 16.93 14.59 -19.12
C ILE A 464 16.74 14.69 -17.62
N LEU A 465 16.87 13.58 -16.89
CA LEU A 465 16.71 13.55 -15.44
C LEU A 465 17.74 14.45 -14.72
N SER A 466 18.97 14.51 -15.21
CA SER A 466 20.01 15.37 -14.63
C SER A 466 19.64 16.85 -14.74
N LYS A 467 19.18 17.29 -15.92
CA LYS A 467 18.76 18.69 -16.14
C LYS A 467 17.54 19.05 -15.29
N GLU A 468 16.55 18.16 -15.20
CA GLU A 468 15.38 18.36 -14.33
C GLU A 468 15.81 18.54 -12.86
N ASN A 469 16.77 17.74 -12.39
CA ASN A 469 17.27 17.83 -11.03
C ASN A 469 18.07 19.10 -10.77
N GLU A 470 18.92 19.54 -11.69
CA GLU A 470 19.62 20.82 -11.58
C GLU A 470 18.64 21.99 -11.47
N GLU A 471 17.59 21.98 -12.29
CA GLU A 471 16.55 23.01 -12.23
C GLU A 471 15.76 22.97 -10.92
N LEU A 472 15.39 21.78 -10.44
CA LEU A 472 14.72 21.59 -9.15
C LEU A 472 15.58 22.08 -7.98
N MET A 473 16.87 21.77 -7.97
CA MET A 473 17.80 22.22 -6.94
C MET A 473 17.92 23.75 -6.96
N ARG A 474 17.98 24.37 -8.15
CA ARG A 474 17.99 25.83 -8.27
C ARG A 474 16.72 26.45 -7.69
N ARG A 475 15.55 25.89 -8.01
CA ARG A 475 14.25 26.35 -7.46
C ARG A 475 14.17 26.23 -5.94
N GLN A 476 14.69 25.14 -5.38
CA GLN A 476 14.74 24.94 -3.92
C GLN A 476 15.62 25.99 -3.25
N GLN A 477 16.81 26.26 -3.79
CA GLN A 477 17.71 27.31 -3.28
C GLN A 477 17.05 28.70 -3.34
N GLU A 478 16.36 29.02 -4.44
CA GLU A 478 15.61 30.27 -4.59
C GLU A 478 14.45 30.38 -3.57
N GLU A 479 13.79 29.28 -3.22
CA GLU A 479 12.72 29.23 -2.21
C GLU A 479 13.26 29.37 -0.78
N GLU A 480 14.38 28.72 -0.46
CA GLU A 480 15.09 28.87 0.82
C GLU A 480 15.61 30.30 1.01
N SER A 481 16.16 30.92 -0.04
CA SER A 481 16.56 32.34 -0.02
C SER A 481 15.37 33.25 0.28
N ARG A 482 14.25 33.06 -0.42
CA ARG A 482 13.00 33.82 -0.18
C ARG A 482 12.47 33.65 1.24
N THR A 483 12.52 32.44 1.77
CA THR A 483 12.10 32.15 3.14
C THR A 483 13.01 32.84 4.15
N THR A 484 14.32 32.86 3.89
CA THR A 484 15.31 33.55 4.73
C THR A 484 15.08 35.05 4.72
N GLU A 485 14.84 35.65 3.55
CA GLU A 485 14.48 37.08 3.43
C GLU A 485 13.17 37.40 4.16
N ALA A 486 12.15 36.56 4.02
CA ALA A 486 10.88 36.73 4.73
C ALA A 486 11.06 36.69 6.25
N ASN A 487 11.89 35.76 6.76
CA ASN A 487 12.23 35.69 8.19
C ASN A 487 13.01 36.92 8.67
N GLN A 488 13.93 37.45 7.85
CA GLN A 488 14.64 38.70 8.17
C GLN A 488 13.69 39.90 8.22
N ILE A 489 12.75 40.00 7.27
CA ILE A 489 11.71 41.04 7.26
C ILE A 489 10.82 40.91 8.49
N TYR A 490 10.37 39.70 8.82
CA TYR A 490 9.57 39.42 10.02
C TYR A 490 10.30 39.85 11.30
N ASN A 491 11.59 39.54 11.43
CA ASN A 491 12.40 39.92 12.57
C ASN A 491 12.59 41.45 12.67
N LYS A 492 12.79 42.14 11.54
CA LYS A 492 12.86 43.61 11.48
C LYS A 492 11.53 44.26 11.88
N LEU A 493 10.41 43.75 11.37
CA LEU A 493 9.06 44.19 11.74
C LEU A 493 8.77 43.95 13.22
N SER A 494 9.10 42.77 13.74
CA SER A 494 8.92 42.43 15.16
C SER A 494 9.74 43.35 16.07
N LYS A 495 10.96 43.70 15.66
CA LYS A 495 11.81 44.66 16.37
C LYS A 495 11.23 46.08 16.33
N TYR A 496 10.79 46.54 15.15
CA TYR A 496 10.15 47.84 14.98
C TYR A 496 8.87 47.98 15.82
N ILE A 497 8.01 46.95 15.86
CA ILE A 497 6.78 46.95 16.66
C ILE A 497 7.12 47.05 18.16
N LYS A 498 8.13 46.31 18.64
CA LYS A 498 8.60 46.40 20.03
C LYS A 498 9.17 47.77 20.38
N GLU A 499 9.88 48.41 19.45
CA GLU A 499 10.43 49.76 19.63
C GLU A 499 9.34 50.83 19.64
N GLN A 500 8.27 50.67 18.84
CA GLN A 500 7.11 51.58 18.84
C GLN A 500 6.19 51.40 20.06
N GLN A 501 6.16 50.21 20.68
CA GLN A 501 5.44 49.96 21.94
C GLN A 501 6.01 50.74 23.15
N HIS A 502 7.19 51.35 23.05
CA HIS A 502 7.72 52.27 24.07
C HIS A 502 7.32 53.74 23.87
N SER A 503 6.39 54.03 22.96
CA SER A 503 5.96 55.40 22.64
C SER A 503 4.45 55.64 22.68
N VAL A 504 3.70 54.83 23.42
CA VAL A 504 2.26 55.04 23.65
C VAL A 504 2.01 55.36 25.13
N PRO A 505 1.37 56.50 25.48
CA PRO A 505 1.01 56.82 26.86
C PRO A 505 -0.01 55.81 27.40
N GLU A 506 0.12 55.45 28.69
CA GLU A 506 -0.66 54.49 29.52
C GLU A 506 -2.19 54.69 29.59
N THR A 507 -2.86 55.26 28.59
CA THR A 507 -4.31 55.51 28.60
C THR A 507 -5.08 54.77 27.51
N VAL A 508 -4.42 53.94 26.69
CA VAL A 508 -5.06 53.15 25.62
C VAL A 508 -5.21 51.66 25.98
N ASP A 509 -4.46 51.15 26.96
CA ASP A 509 -4.52 49.74 27.37
C ASP A 509 -5.88 49.33 27.97
N ASP A 510 -6.56 50.23 28.68
CA ASP A 510 -7.90 49.96 29.23
C ASP A 510 -9.01 49.89 28.16
N LEU A 511 -8.85 50.59 27.03
CA LEU A 511 -9.81 50.56 25.93
C LEU A 511 -9.64 49.32 25.03
N LEU A 512 -8.41 48.81 24.88
CA LEU A 512 -8.13 47.62 24.07
C LEU A 512 -8.38 46.30 24.83
N LEU A 513 -8.26 46.28 26.17
CA LEU A 513 -8.65 45.11 26.97
C LEU A 513 -10.16 44.85 26.92
N GLN A 514 -10.98 45.88 26.76
CA GLN A 514 -12.43 45.73 26.63
C GLN A 514 -12.85 45.22 25.25
N GLN A 515 -12.06 45.49 24.20
CA GLN A 515 -12.31 45.00 22.84
C GLN A 515 -11.70 43.61 22.57
N SER A 516 -10.58 43.28 23.22
CA SER A 516 -9.92 41.95 23.13
C SER A 516 -10.80 40.85 23.74
N ASN A 517 -11.47 41.09 24.87
CA ASN A 517 -12.33 40.08 25.49
C ASN A 517 -13.57 39.71 24.65
N ASN A 518 -13.94 40.53 23.65
CA ASN A 518 -15.02 40.19 22.70
C ASN A 518 -14.54 39.43 21.45
N ASN A 519 -13.22 39.39 21.18
CA ASN A 519 -12.66 38.73 19.98
C ASN A 519 -11.84 37.46 20.28
N VAL A 520 -11.54 37.17 21.55
CA VAL A 520 -10.77 35.97 21.95
C VAL A 520 -11.51 34.65 21.72
N ASP A 521 -12.83 34.67 21.50
CA ASP A 521 -13.60 33.44 21.25
C ASP A 521 -13.57 32.93 19.79
N LYS A 522 -12.90 33.63 18.85
CA LYS A 522 -12.89 33.21 17.42
C LYS A 522 -11.52 32.92 16.81
N THR A 523 -10.41 33.19 17.49
CA THR A 523 -9.06 33.04 16.89
C THR A 523 -8.18 31.98 17.56
N ALA A 524 -8.68 31.30 18.60
CA ALA A 524 -7.94 30.23 19.29
C ALA A 524 -7.95 28.86 18.56
N LEU A 525 -8.68 28.71 17.44
CA LEU A 525 -8.76 27.42 16.72
C LEU A 525 -7.86 27.32 15.47
N MET A 526 -7.19 28.40 15.04
CA MET A 526 -6.51 28.44 13.72
C MET A 526 -4.99 28.71 13.74
N GLN A 527 -4.34 28.85 14.89
CA GLN A 527 -2.89 29.15 14.95
C GLN A 527 -2.05 28.26 15.89
N GLY A 528 -2.40 26.97 15.99
CA GLY A 528 -1.67 26.00 16.83
C GLY A 528 -0.67 25.08 16.11
N LYS A 529 -0.22 25.35 14.87
CA LYS A 529 0.63 24.39 14.11
C LYS A 529 1.84 24.94 13.33
N ALA A 530 2.33 26.14 13.65
CA ALA A 530 3.57 26.64 13.03
C ALA A 530 4.41 27.49 13.99
N ALA A 531 5.20 26.81 14.85
CA ALA A 531 6.40 27.27 15.57
C ALA A 531 6.71 26.17 16.62
N LEU A 532 7.91 25.67 16.90
CA LEU A 532 9.29 26.12 16.78
C LEU A 532 10.20 24.88 16.69
N ASN A 533 11.34 25.00 16.01
CA ASN A 533 12.66 24.61 16.55
C ASN A 533 13.75 25.01 15.55
N VAL A 534 14.23 26.24 15.67
CA VAL A 534 15.59 26.62 15.30
C VAL A 534 16.38 26.56 16.59
N VAL A 535 17.28 25.58 16.71
CA VAL A 535 18.33 25.61 17.73
C VAL A 535 19.60 26.06 17.02
N ASP A 536 20.08 27.21 17.47
CA ASP A 536 21.32 27.86 17.12
C ASP A 536 22.51 26.90 17.19
N CYS A 537 23.38 26.92 16.19
CA CYS A 537 24.68 26.26 16.24
C CYS A 537 25.73 27.24 15.74
N ASN A 538 26.24 28.06 16.65
CA ASN A 538 27.54 28.71 16.48
C ASN A 538 28.19 28.87 17.85
N ASP A 539 29.07 27.94 18.20
CA ASP A 539 30.15 28.20 19.15
C ASP A 539 31.36 27.33 18.79
N ASN A 540 32.32 27.98 18.12
CA ASN A 540 33.70 27.51 18.03
C ASN A 540 34.44 28.02 19.26
N ALA A 541 34.80 27.12 20.19
CA ALA A 541 35.87 27.36 21.13
C ALA A 541 36.71 26.09 21.33
N LEU A 542 37.98 26.23 20.95
CA LEU A 542 39.11 25.30 21.10
C LEU A 542 39.19 24.62 22.49
N VAL A 543 39.73 23.39 22.54
CA VAL A 543 40.95 23.03 23.31
C VAL A 543 41.31 21.52 23.19
N LYS A 544 42.49 21.30 22.59
CA LYS A 544 43.55 20.28 22.82
C LYS A 544 43.25 18.76 22.92
N ARG A 545 43.87 18.04 21.98
CA ARG A 545 44.31 16.63 22.03
C ARG A 545 44.86 16.21 23.39
N LYS A 546 44.44 15.03 23.87
CA LYS A 546 45.27 14.17 24.74
C LYS A 546 45.18 12.73 24.25
N VAL A 547 46.29 12.26 23.68
CA VAL A 547 46.60 10.85 23.44
C VAL A 547 46.92 10.22 24.80
N ILE A 548 46.22 9.15 25.20
CA ILE A 548 46.72 8.25 26.24
C ILE A 548 46.41 6.80 25.83
N ALA A 549 47.48 6.01 25.80
CA ALA A 549 47.54 4.61 25.46
C ALA A 549 46.90 3.71 26.53
N ALA A 550 46.55 2.50 26.12
CA ALA A 550 46.06 1.40 26.94
C ALA A 550 47.02 1.05 28.11
N PRO A 551 46.48 0.35 29.13
CA PRO A 551 47.17 -0.85 29.56
C PRO A 551 46.25 -2.07 29.68
N VAL A 552 46.89 -3.20 29.40
CA VAL A 552 46.48 -4.58 29.62
C VAL A 552 46.42 -4.90 31.11
N SER A 553 45.38 -5.59 31.59
CA SER A 553 45.54 -6.78 32.46
C SER A 553 44.23 -7.58 32.62
N SER A 554 44.46 -8.86 32.87
CA SER A 554 43.64 -10.06 32.87
C SER A 554 42.70 -10.29 34.06
N ALA A 555 41.64 -11.09 33.79
CA ALA A 555 40.97 -12.09 34.66
C ALA A 555 40.31 -11.59 35.98
N SER A 556 39.17 -12.08 36.48
CA SER A 556 38.54 -13.40 36.44
C SER A 556 37.07 -13.33 36.93
N SER A 557 36.22 -14.25 36.42
CA SER A 557 35.14 -15.01 37.10
C SER A 557 34.23 -14.34 38.15
N ASN A 558 32.90 -14.32 37.93
CA ASN A 558 31.95 -15.29 38.54
C ASN A 558 30.47 -14.91 38.30
N HIS A 559 29.71 -15.97 37.94
CA HIS A 559 28.26 -16.18 37.85
C HIS A 559 27.41 -15.51 36.76
#